data_AF-A0AAV0QUL9-F1
#
_entry.id   AF-A0AAV0QUL9-F1
#
_cell.length_a   1.000
_cell.length_b   1.000
_cell.length_c   1.000
_cell.angle_alpha   90.00
_cell.angle_beta   90.00
_cell.angle_gamma   90.00
#
_symmetry.space_group_name_H-M   'P 1'
#
loop_
_entity.id
_entity.type
_entity.pdbx_description
1 polymer ?
#
loop_
_entity_poly.entity_id
_entity_poly.type
_entity_poly.pdbx_seq_one_letter_code
_entity_poly.pdbx_strand_id
1 'polypeptide(L)'
;MEAVKEACSEYGFFQIINHGVPTTLMDRALQLSSTFFNFSDDEKRKFSAPPVAPLPAGYNRQPLHSPDKNEYLLMFPPSSPFNVTLTRPPDLGEVAEEVFSRLSKTGSLIEGIINDCLGLPAGFLGEYNSDRNCDINNNYNRKKYNKRIQIIQ
;
A
#
# COMPACT_ATOMS: atom_id res chain seq x y z
N MET A 1 -13.53 19.94 10.04
CA MET A 1 -12.84 19.16 11.08
C MET A 1 -13.82 18.33 11.91
N GLU A 2 -15.01 18.85 12.29
CA GLU A 2 -15.98 18.06 13.07
C GLU A 2 -16.33 16.69 12.46
N ALA A 3 -16.58 16.61 11.14
CA ALA A 3 -16.87 15.33 10.49
C ALA A 3 -15.74 14.29 10.61
N VAL A 4 -14.47 14.73 10.61
CA VAL A 4 -13.32 13.83 10.81
C VAL A 4 -13.25 13.39 12.27
N LYS A 5 -13.47 14.32 13.20
CA LYS A 5 -13.53 14.00 14.64
C LYS A 5 -14.62 12.98 14.94
N GLU A 6 -15.84 13.24 14.49
CA GLU A 6 -16.98 12.32 14.63
C GLU A 6 -16.65 10.96 14.00
N ALA A 7 -16.13 10.94 12.78
CA ALA A 7 -15.82 9.68 12.12
C ALA A 7 -14.73 8.87 12.83
N CYS A 8 -13.69 9.54 13.34
CA CYS A 8 -12.64 8.90 14.14
C CYS A 8 -13.17 8.36 15.48
N SER A 9 -14.05 9.10 16.17
CA SER A 9 -14.56 8.72 17.49
C SER A 9 -15.69 7.68 17.44
N GLU A 10 -16.57 7.75 16.46
CA GLU A 10 -17.78 6.93 16.39
C GLU A 10 -17.62 5.68 15.52
N TYR A 11 -16.91 5.80 14.38
CA TYR A 11 -16.83 4.72 13.39
C TYR A 11 -15.43 4.11 13.26
N GLY A 12 -14.38 4.87 13.57
CA GLY A 12 -12.98 4.44 13.41
C GLY A 12 -12.49 4.37 11.96
N PHE A 13 -13.27 4.86 10.99
CA PHE A 13 -12.86 4.98 9.59
C PHE A 13 -13.63 6.11 8.88
N PHE A 14 -13.07 6.63 7.79
CA PHE A 14 -13.72 7.60 6.91
C PHE A 14 -13.16 7.51 5.50
N GLN A 15 -13.90 8.03 4.53
CA GLN A 15 -13.44 8.18 3.15
C GLN A 15 -13.04 9.64 2.92
N ILE A 16 -11.91 9.83 2.26
CA ILE A 16 -11.51 11.16 1.77
C ILE A 16 -11.73 11.19 0.27
N ILE A 17 -12.41 12.24 -0.18
CA ILE A 17 -12.56 12.60 -1.59
C ILE A 17 -11.75 13.86 -1.86
N ASN A 18 -11.37 14.09 -3.11
CA ASN A 18 -10.54 15.25 -3.51
C ASN A 18 -9.20 15.34 -2.75
N HIS A 19 -8.60 14.19 -2.41
CA HIS A 19 -7.32 14.09 -1.69
C HIS A 19 -6.09 14.53 -2.52
N GLY A 20 -6.26 14.93 -3.78
CA GLY A 20 -5.19 15.48 -4.62
C GLY A 20 -4.26 14.43 -5.27
N VAL A 21 -4.51 13.14 -5.07
CA VAL A 21 -3.80 12.08 -5.82
C VAL A 21 -4.47 11.92 -7.18
N PRO A 22 -3.73 12.00 -8.30
CA PRO A 22 -4.33 11.89 -9.63
C PRO A 22 -5.04 10.54 -9.82
N THR A 23 -6.29 10.58 -10.28
CA THR A 23 -7.05 9.36 -10.60
C THR A 23 -6.38 8.55 -11.70
N THR A 24 -5.78 9.22 -12.69
CA THR A 24 -5.03 8.59 -13.78
C THR A 24 -3.84 7.75 -13.28
N LEU A 25 -3.16 8.19 -12.21
CA LEU A 25 -2.08 7.44 -11.58
C LEU A 25 -2.61 6.17 -10.90
N MET A 26 -3.71 6.29 -10.16
CA MET A 26 -4.35 5.15 -9.49
C MET A 26 -4.89 4.12 -10.50
N ASP A 27 -5.54 4.59 -11.57
CA ASP A 27 -6.04 3.74 -12.66
C ASP A 27 -4.89 3.00 -13.35
N ARG A 28 -3.77 3.69 -13.63
CA ARG A 28 -2.56 3.09 -14.19
C ARG A 28 -1.97 2.02 -13.26
N ALA A 29 -1.88 2.30 -11.97
CA ALA A 29 -1.39 1.36 -10.97
C ALA A 29 -2.27 0.10 -10.91
N LEU A 30 -3.59 0.25 -10.92
CA LEU A 30 -4.54 -0.87 -10.97
C LEU A 30 -4.42 -1.68 -12.25
N GLN A 31 -4.24 -1.02 -13.40
CA GLN A 31 -4.05 -1.68 -14.70
C GLN A 31 -2.75 -2.51 -14.72
N LEU A 32 -1.62 -1.92 -14.31
CA LEU A 32 -0.32 -2.60 -14.29
C LEU A 32 -0.31 -3.75 -13.27
N SER A 33 -0.91 -3.55 -12.09
CA SER A 33 -1.16 -4.60 -11.10
C SER A 33 -1.95 -5.77 -11.71
N SER A 34 -3.07 -5.47 -12.36
CA SER A 34 -3.90 -6.49 -13.01
C SER A 34 -3.13 -7.25 -14.09
N THR A 35 -2.25 -6.57 -14.83
CA THR A 35 -1.40 -7.18 -15.86
C THR A 35 -0.39 -8.12 -15.21
N PHE A 36 0.32 -7.67 -14.18
CA PHE A 36 1.28 -8.47 -13.42
C PHE A 36 0.66 -9.77 -12.89
N PHE A 37 -0.47 -9.66 -12.20
CA PHE A 37 -1.12 -10.84 -11.60
C PHE A 37 -1.78 -11.77 -12.62
N ASN A 38 -1.88 -11.38 -13.89
CA ASN A 38 -2.34 -12.25 -14.98
C ASN A 38 -1.19 -13.02 -15.65
N PHE A 39 0.07 -12.76 -15.30
CA PHE A 39 1.17 -13.63 -15.69
C PHE A 39 1.06 -15.02 -15.07
N SER A 40 1.78 -15.99 -15.65
CA SER A 40 1.87 -17.34 -15.11
C SER A 40 2.53 -17.32 -13.73
N ASP A 41 2.31 -18.37 -12.95
CA ASP A 41 2.89 -18.48 -11.62
C ASP A 41 4.42 -18.47 -11.66
N ASP A 42 5.02 -19.08 -12.67
CA ASP A 42 6.48 -19.10 -12.86
C ASP A 42 7.03 -17.72 -13.20
N GLU A 43 6.32 -16.91 -13.98
CA GLU A 43 6.73 -15.52 -14.25
C GLU A 43 6.61 -14.65 -13.00
N LYS A 44 5.54 -14.80 -12.20
CA LYS A 44 5.36 -14.02 -10.96
C LYS A 44 6.39 -14.38 -9.88
N ARG A 45 6.74 -15.66 -9.75
CA ARG A 45 7.73 -16.16 -8.78
C ARG A 45 9.14 -15.59 -8.99
N LYS A 46 9.47 -15.12 -10.20
CA LYS A 46 10.73 -14.40 -10.46
C LYS A 46 10.87 -13.12 -9.65
N PHE A 47 9.76 -12.58 -9.16
CA PHE A 47 9.70 -11.37 -8.36
C PHE A 47 9.51 -11.65 -6.87
N SER A 48 9.69 -12.88 -6.38
CA SER A 48 9.65 -13.19 -4.95
C SER A 48 10.94 -12.77 -4.24
N ALA A 49 10.86 -12.35 -2.97
CA ALA A 49 12.02 -11.92 -2.21
C ALA A 49 13.05 -13.03 -2.00
N PRO A 50 14.35 -12.67 -1.93
CA PRO A 50 15.35 -13.53 -1.32
C PRO A 50 15.10 -13.67 0.21
N PRO A 51 15.52 -14.77 0.86
CA PRO A 51 15.16 -15.12 2.25
C PRO A 51 15.62 -14.16 3.37
N VAL A 52 16.31 -13.07 3.03
CA VAL A 52 17.07 -12.23 3.96
C VAL A 52 16.30 -10.96 4.37
N ALA A 53 15.17 -10.66 3.72
CA ALA A 53 14.36 -9.48 4.04
C ALA A 53 13.51 -9.69 5.32
N PRO A 54 13.25 -8.63 6.12
CA PRO A 54 12.48 -8.74 7.37
C PRO A 54 11.02 -9.12 7.13
N LEU A 55 10.49 -8.79 5.95
CA LEU A 55 9.21 -9.25 5.42
C LEU A 55 9.44 -9.76 3.99
N PRO A 56 8.58 -10.66 3.49
CA PRO A 56 8.79 -11.25 2.17
C PRO A 56 8.46 -10.22 1.08
N ALA A 57 9.43 -9.38 0.70
CA ALA A 57 9.29 -8.43 -0.39
C ALA A 57 8.94 -9.12 -1.72
N GLY A 58 8.38 -8.35 -2.65
CA GLY A 58 7.95 -8.83 -3.94
C GLY A 58 6.75 -9.79 -3.88
N TYR A 59 6.67 -10.68 -4.86
CA TYR A 59 5.52 -11.54 -5.07
C TYR A 59 5.44 -12.69 -4.07
N ASN A 60 4.25 -12.88 -3.52
CA ASN A 60 3.94 -13.94 -2.59
C ASN A 60 2.55 -14.50 -2.84
N ARG A 61 2.35 -15.73 -2.38
CA ARG A 61 1.05 -16.38 -2.38
C ARG A 61 0.83 -17.07 -1.06
N GLN A 62 -0.35 -16.88 -0.47
CA GLN A 62 -0.71 -17.59 0.74
C GLN A 62 -0.80 -19.10 0.48
N PRO A 63 -0.53 -19.93 1.50
CA PRO A 63 -0.66 -21.38 1.39
C PRO A 63 -2.05 -21.81 0.89
N LEU A 64 -2.12 -22.94 0.18
CA LEU A 64 -3.37 -23.45 -0.41
C LEU A 64 -4.49 -23.71 0.61
N HIS A 65 -4.12 -23.96 1.87
CA HIS A 65 -5.04 -24.19 2.99
C HIS A 65 -5.51 -22.89 3.66
N SER A 66 -4.99 -21.73 3.25
CA SER A 66 -5.50 -20.44 3.72
C SER A 66 -6.95 -20.27 3.25
N PRO A 67 -7.87 -19.82 4.14
CA PRO A 67 -9.25 -19.51 3.74
C PRO A 67 -9.28 -18.44 2.65
N ASP A 68 -8.35 -17.50 2.75
CA ASP A 68 -8.13 -16.41 1.82
C ASP A 68 -7.06 -16.84 0.82
N LYS A 69 -7.45 -17.55 -0.24
CA LYS A 69 -6.53 -17.91 -1.33
C LYS A 69 -6.10 -16.65 -2.07
N ASN A 70 -5.10 -15.96 -1.54
CA ASN A 70 -4.69 -14.64 -2.00
C ASN A 70 -3.25 -14.66 -2.50
N GLU A 71 -3.00 -13.88 -3.54
CA GLU A 71 -1.68 -13.56 -4.03
C GLU A 71 -1.44 -12.06 -3.87
N TYR A 72 -0.22 -11.70 -3.49
CA TYR A 72 0.11 -10.31 -3.20
C TYR A 72 1.53 -9.95 -3.60
N LEU A 73 1.74 -8.65 -3.73
CA LEU A 73 3.04 -8.06 -4.00
C LEU A 73 3.36 -7.10 -2.86
N LEU A 74 4.46 -7.34 -2.14
CA LEU A 74 4.87 -6.52 -1.00
C LEU A 74 6.06 -5.64 -1.38
N MET A 75 5.99 -4.35 -1.11
CA MET A 75 7.07 -3.40 -1.40
C MET A 75 7.34 -2.57 -0.15
N PHE A 76 8.60 -2.41 0.21
CA PHE A 76 9.09 -1.45 1.19
C PHE A 76 9.12 -0.03 0.61
N PRO A 77 9.43 1.00 1.43
CA PRO A 77 9.65 2.34 0.90
C PRO A 77 10.66 2.32 -0.25
N PRO A 78 10.53 3.19 -1.28
CA PRO A 78 11.37 3.14 -2.48
C PRO A 78 12.88 3.09 -2.22
N SER A 79 13.35 3.73 -1.14
CA SER A 79 14.76 3.75 -0.73
C SER A 79 15.25 2.47 -0.03
N SER A 80 14.38 1.49 0.22
CA SER A 80 14.71 0.27 0.95
C SER A 80 15.54 -0.69 0.11
N PRO A 81 16.65 -1.24 0.64
CA PRO A 81 17.45 -2.24 -0.06
C PRO A 81 16.75 -3.60 -0.19
N PHE A 82 15.61 -3.78 0.49
CA PHE A 82 14.87 -5.04 0.49
C PHE A 82 13.87 -5.15 -0.67
N ASN A 83 13.68 -4.08 -1.46
CA ASN A 83 12.74 -4.10 -2.58
C ASN A 83 13.20 -4.98 -3.73
N VAL A 84 12.25 -5.73 -4.29
CA VAL A 84 12.47 -6.49 -5.54
C VAL A 84 12.15 -5.57 -6.72
N THR A 85 13.10 -5.44 -7.66
CA THR A 85 12.88 -4.63 -8.87
C THR A 85 11.80 -5.25 -9.76
N LEU A 86 10.71 -4.50 -9.98
CA LEU A 86 9.59 -4.92 -10.82
C LEU A 86 9.82 -4.49 -12.27
N THR A 87 10.54 -5.31 -13.01
CA THR A 87 10.84 -5.04 -14.43
C THR A 87 9.70 -5.40 -15.37
N ARG A 88 8.68 -6.13 -14.91
CA ARG A 88 7.54 -6.57 -15.74
C ARG A 88 6.23 -6.52 -14.94
N PRO A 89 5.13 -5.94 -15.46
CA PRO A 89 5.10 -5.14 -16.69
C PRO A 89 5.99 -3.89 -16.56
N PRO A 90 6.45 -3.32 -17.69
CA PRO A 90 7.17 -2.05 -17.67
C PRO A 90 6.40 -0.99 -16.88
N ASP A 91 7.12 -0.06 -16.27
CA ASP A 91 6.61 1.04 -15.45
C ASP A 91 5.97 0.64 -14.12
N LEU A 92 5.73 -0.66 -13.82
CA LEU A 92 5.05 -1.04 -12.57
C LEU A 92 5.82 -0.57 -11.33
N GLY A 93 7.15 -0.70 -11.34
CA GLY A 93 8.00 -0.21 -10.25
C GLY A 93 7.86 1.31 -10.06
N GLU A 94 8.08 2.08 -11.11
CA GLU A 94 8.01 3.55 -11.08
C GLU A 94 6.63 4.07 -10.66
N VAL A 95 5.56 3.48 -11.22
CA VAL A 95 4.18 3.83 -10.86
C VAL A 95 3.88 3.48 -9.40
N ALA A 96 4.37 2.34 -8.90
CA ALA A 96 4.21 1.97 -7.50
C ALA A 96 4.93 2.93 -6.55
N GLU A 97 6.14 3.37 -6.90
CA GLU A 97 6.91 4.36 -6.14
C GLU A 97 6.21 5.73 -6.14
N GLU A 98 5.65 6.16 -7.28
CA GLU A 98 4.91 7.42 -7.34
C GLU A 98 3.63 7.34 -6.49
N VAL A 99 2.86 6.23 -6.59
CA VAL A 99 1.69 5.99 -5.75
C VAL A 99 2.06 6.04 -4.27
N PHE A 100 3.15 5.38 -3.88
CA PHE A 100 3.66 5.45 -2.52
C PHE A 100 3.93 6.89 -2.09
N SER A 101 4.73 7.64 -2.85
CA SER A 101 5.07 9.02 -2.52
C SER A 101 3.84 9.92 -2.35
N ARG A 102 2.84 9.77 -3.22
CA ARG A 102 1.59 10.55 -3.18
C ARG A 102 0.73 10.18 -1.98
N LEU A 103 0.57 8.88 -1.71
CA LEU A 103 -0.23 8.40 -0.59
C LEU A 103 0.42 8.69 0.75
N SER A 104 1.75 8.59 0.88
CA SER A 104 2.45 8.96 2.11
C SER A 104 2.29 10.45 2.43
N LYS A 105 2.45 11.33 1.45
CA LYS A 105 2.19 12.78 1.65
C LYS A 105 0.75 13.05 2.06
N THR A 106 -0.20 12.36 1.44
CA THR A 106 -1.62 12.47 1.79
C THR A 106 -1.85 11.97 3.22
N GLY A 107 -1.28 10.82 3.59
CA GLY A 107 -1.32 10.24 4.92
C GLY A 107 -0.82 11.20 6.00
N SER A 108 0.35 11.81 5.81
CA SER A 108 0.90 12.79 6.76
C SER A 108 -0.01 14.02 6.94
N LEU A 109 -0.67 14.48 5.88
CA LEU A 109 -1.64 15.58 5.98
C LEU A 109 -2.87 15.17 6.79
N ILE A 110 -3.42 13.98 6.52
CA ILE A 110 -4.57 13.43 7.23
C ILE A 110 -4.23 13.25 8.71
N GLU A 111 -3.05 12.75 8.99
CA GLU A 111 -2.55 12.54 10.33
C GLU A 111 -2.48 13.85 11.13
N GLY A 112 -1.97 14.92 10.53
CA GLY A 112 -2.02 16.26 11.12
C GLY A 112 -3.45 16.71 11.42
N ILE A 113 -4.38 16.49 10.50
CA ILE A 113 -5.80 16.80 10.72
C ILE A 113 -6.38 16.00 11.89
N ILE A 114 -6.08 14.70 11.98
CA ILE A 114 -6.53 13.84 13.09
C ILE A 114 -5.94 14.33 14.41
N ASN A 115 -4.64 14.68 14.42
CA ASN A 115 -3.95 15.21 15.60
C ASN A 115 -4.69 16.42 16.17
N ASP A 116 -5.04 17.36 15.30
CA ASP A 116 -5.77 18.57 15.66
C ASP A 116 -7.23 18.27 16.07
N CYS A 117 -7.92 17.38 15.35
CA CYS A 117 -9.31 17.00 15.66
C CYS A 117 -9.45 16.34 17.04
N LEU A 118 -8.44 15.58 17.46
CA LEU A 118 -8.39 14.92 18.75
C LEU A 118 -7.79 15.80 19.86
N GLY A 119 -7.31 17.01 19.55
CA GLY A 119 -6.70 17.93 20.52
C GLY A 119 -5.39 17.40 21.11
N LEU A 120 -4.65 16.59 20.34
CA LEU A 120 -3.37 16.03 20.76
C LEU A 120 -2.28 17.11 20.71
N PRO A 121 -1.16 16.95 21.47
CA PRO A 121 -0.02 17.85 21.36
C PRO A 121 0.46 17.98 19.90
N ALA A 122 0.98 19.14 19.53
CA ALA A 122 1.48 19.38 18.19
C ALA A 122 2.54 18.34 17.81
N GLY A 123 2.37 17.69 16.66
CA GLY A 123 3.31 16.66 16.19
C GLY A 123 3.22 15.30 16.90
N PHE A 124 2.31 15.12 17.87
CA PHE A 124 2.21 13.88 18.64
C PHE A 124 2.04 12.65 17.76
N LEU A 125 1.08 12.67 16.82
CA LEU A 125 0.89 11.53 15.92
C LEU A 125 2.08 11.34 14.96
N GLY A 126 2.74 12.43 14.54
CA GLY A 126 3.92 12.37 13.67
C GLY A 126 5.11 11.69 14.34
N GLU A 127 5.34 12.02 15.60
CA GLU A 127 6.37 11.40 16.42
C GLU A 127 5.99 9.98 16.79
N TYR A 128 4.73 9.75 17.21
CA TYR A 128 4.21 8.42 17.53
C TYR A 128 4.25 7.47 16.32
N ASN A 129 4.13 8.00 15.11
CA ASN A 129 4.16 7.21 13.87
C ASN A 129 5.54 7.16 13.23
N SER A 130 6.53 7.85 13.78
CA SER A 130 7.89 7.87 13.22
C SER A 130 8.60 6.52 13.26
N ASP A 131 8.08 5.58 14.07
CA ASP A 131 8.52 4.18 14.16
C ASP A 131 7.57 3.18 13.47
N ARG A 132 6.48 3.65 12.85
CA ARG A 132 5.58 2.78 12.08
C ARG A 132 6.29 2.31 10.82
N ASN A 133 6.75 1.06 10.88
CA ASN A 133 7.45 0.37 9.79
C ASN A 133 6.50 -0.35 8.81
N CYS A 134 5.19 -0.07 8.81
CA CYS A 134 4.27 -0.73 7.88
C CYS A 134 2.94 -0.02 7.68
N ASP A 135 2.68 0.36 6.43
CA ASP A 135 1.34 0.47 5.86
C ASP A 135 1.12 -0.73 4.94
N ILE A 136 -0.10 -1.22 4.81
CA ILE A 136 -0.42 -2.29 3.85
C ILE A 136 -1.49 -1.74 2.94
N ASN A 137 -1.07 -1.15 1.81
CA ASN A 137 -2.02 -0.84 0.76
C ASN A 137 -2.65 -2.16 0.23
N ASN A 138 -3.91 -2.15 -0.20
CA ASN A 138 -4.59 -3.37 -0.66
C ASN A 138 -5.39 -3.06 -1.92
N ASN A 139 -4.79 -3.26 -3.09
CA ASN A 139 -5.52 -3.17 -4.36
C ASN A 139 -6.33 -4.44 -4.62
N TYR A 140 -7.64 -4.40 -4.39
CA TYR A 140 -8.56 -5.54 -4.55
C TYR A 140 -9.00 -5.73 -6.02
N ASN A 141 -8.80 -6.93 -6.59
CA ASN A 141 -9.39 -7.31 -7.89
C ASN A 141 -10.28 -8.56 -7.76
N ARG A 142 -11.53 -8.44 -8.20
CA ARG A 142 -12.68 -9.32 -7.87
C ARG A 142 -12.77 -10.61 -8.72
N LYS A 143 -11.65 -11.30 -9.01
CA LYS A 143 -11.69 -12.57 -9.77
C LYS A 143 -10.82 -13.69 -9.18
N LYS A 144 -11.49 -14.77 -8.76
CA LYS A 144 -11.05 -16.15 -8.37
C LYS A 144 -9.97 -16.29 -7.27
N TYR A 145 -9.15 -15.26 -7.04
CA TYR A 145 -8.19 -15.10 -5.94
C TYR A 145 -8.24 -13.62 -5.52
N ASN A 146 -8.20 -13.27 -4.23
CA ASN A 146 -8.04 -11.85 -3.90
C ASN A 146 -6.59 -11.45 -4.18
N LYS A 147 -6.39 -10.69 -5.24
CA LYS A 147 -5.09 -10.12 -5.65
C LYS A 147 -4.87 -8.83 -4.87
N ARG A 148 -3.65 -8.54 -4.39
CA ARG A 148 -3.34 -7.35 -3.56
C ARG A 148 -1.93 -6.80 -3.84
N ILE A 149 -1.77 -5.49 -4.04
CA ILE A 149 -0.45 -4.83 -3.91
C ILE A 149 -0.40 -4.20 -2.53
N GLN A 150 0.61 -4.58 -1.75
CA GLN A 150 0.96 -4.15 -0.41
C GLN A 150 2.20 -3.27 -0.48
N ILE A 151 2.07 -2.03 -0.02
CA ILE A 151 3.20 -1.10 0.06
C ILE A 151 3.36 -0.65 1.50
N ILE A 152 4.50 -0.99 2.08
CA ILE A 152 5.00 -0.74 3.42
C ILE A 152 5.65 0.63 3.45
N GLN A 153 5.18 1.49 4.36
CA GLN A 153 5.81 2.75 4.77
C GLN A 153 6.85 2.51 5.85
#